data_AF-A0A644ZVS2-F1
#
_entry.id   AF-A0A644ZVS2-F1
#
_cell.length_a   1.000
_cell.length_b   1.000
_cell.length_c   1.000
_cell.angle_alpha   90.00
_cell.angle_beta   90.00
_cell.angle_gamma   90.00
#
_symmetry.space_group_name_H-M   'P 1'
#
loop_
_entity.id
_entity.type
_entity.pdbx_description
1 polymer ?
#
loop_
_entity_poly.entity_id
_entity_poly.type
_entity_poly.pdbx_seq_one_letter_code
_entity_poly.pdbx_strand_id
1 'polypeptide(L)'
;MGKNRLEAFSDGVLAIILTIMVLELKIPEGEGIASLLLMLPTFLSCILSFVYVGIYWNNHHHLLHTLQKVTGPLLWANHHLLFWLSLVPFASG
;
A
#
# COMPACT_ATOMS: atom_id res chain seq x y z
N MET A 1 5.29 8.59 22.79
CA MET A 1 5.98 7.86 21.70
C MET A 1 6.54 8.90 20.73
N GLY A 2 7.80 8.79 20.31
CA GLY A 2 8.38 9.76 19.38
C GLY A 2 7.75 9.65 17.98
N LYS A 3 7.53 10.78 17.31
CA LYS A 3 7.01 10.89 15.95
C LYS A 3 7.71 9.93 14.97
N ASN A 4 9.04 9.88 15.03
CA ASN A 4 9.87 9.02 14.16
C ASN A 4 9.57 7.52 14.32
N ARG A 5 9.15 7.06 15.51
CA ARG A 5 8.82 5.63 15.70
C ARG A 5 7.47 5.26 15.07
N LEU A 6 6.50 6.18 15.11
CA LEU A 6 5.21 5.98 14.46
C LEU A 6 5.37 5.96 12.95
N GLU A 7 6.15 6.91 12.43
CA GLU A 7 6.47 7.04 11.00
C GLU A 7 7.18 5.80 10.48
N ALA A 8 8.27 5.38 11.11
CA ALA A 8 9.01 4.17 10.72
C ALA A 8 8.15 2.90 10.78
N PHE A 9 7.20 2.81 11.71
CA PHE A 9 6.26 1.69 11.75
C PHE A 9 5.28 1.72 10.58
N SER A 10 4.66 2.87 10.29
CA SER A 10 3.77 3.03 9.14
C SER A 10 4.48 2.77 7.82
N ASP A 11 5.71 3.25 7.67
CA ASP A 11 6.53 3.02 6.46
C ASP A 11 6.84 1.55 6.26
N GLY A 12 7.19 0.83 7.34
CA GLY A 12 7.44 -0.61 7.28
C GLY A 12 6.21 -1.40 6.84
N VAL A 13 5.03 -1.08 7.39
CA VAL A 13 3.77 -1.74 7.00
C VAL A 13 3.41 -1.42 5.54
N LEU A 14 3.54 -0.17 5.11
CA LEU A 14 3.21 0.23 3.74
C LEU A 14 4.19 -0.37 2.73
N ALA A 15 5.47 -0.50 3.06
CA ALA A 15 6.44 -1.21 2.24
C ALA A 15 6.04 -2.68 2.02
N ILE A 16 5.62 -3.39 3.07
CA ILE A 16 5.15 -4.78 2.97
C ILE A 16 3.91 -4.87 2.06
N ILE A 17 2.94 -3.97 2.21
CA ILE A 17 1.74 -3.92 1.37
C ILE A 17 2.13 -3.76 -0.10
N LEU A 18 2.98 -2.79 -0.42
CA LEU A 18 3.44 -2.55 -1.79
C LEU A 18 4.17 -3.78 -2.37
N THR A 19 4.95 -4.50 -1.57
CA THR A 19 5.60 -5.75 -2.03
C THR A 19 4.60 -6.87 -2.31
N ILE A 20 3.58 -7.04 -1.45
CA ILE A 20 2.55 -8.09 -1.64
C ILE A 20 1.75 -7.84 -2.92
N MET A 21 1.44 -6.58 -3.23
CA MET A 21 0.69 -6.23 -4.45
C MET A 21 1.38 -6.69 -5.74
N VAL A 22 2.71 -6.61 -5.78
CA VAL A 22 3.49 -7.08 -6.94
C VAL A 22 3.55 -8.61 -6.98
N LEU A 23 3.57 -9.26 -5.81
CA LEU A 23 3.58 -10.73 -5.71
C LEU A 23 2.26 -11.39 -6.14
N GLU A 24 1.13 -10.67 -6.04
CA GLU A 24 -0.17 -11.13 -6.55
C GLU A 24 -0.23 -11.17 -8.09
N LEU A 25 0.73 -10.54 -8.77
CA LEU A 25 0.81 -10.58 -10.23
C LEU A 25 1.31 -11.96 -10.71
N LYS A 26 0.37 -12.88 -10.94
CA LYS A 26 0.67 -14.26 -11.37
C LYS A 26 1.17 -14.30 -12.81
N ILE A 27 2.10 -15.21 -13.09
CA ILE A 27 2.57 -15.47 -14.45
C ILE A 27 1.43 -16.18 -15.21
N PRO A 28 1.05 -15.72 -16.41
CA PRO A 28 -0.01 -16.37 -17.19
C PRO A 28 0.46 -17.76 -17.65
N GLU A 29 -0.43 -18.76 -17.54
CA GLU A 29 -0.11 -20.17 -17.87
C GLU A 29 0.01 -20.45 -19.39
N GLY A 30 -0.37 -19.49 -20.23
CA GLY A 30 -0.37 -19.64 -21.70
C GLY A 30 0.89 -19.09 -22.38
N GLU A 31 1.23 -19.66 -23.53
CA GLU A 31 2.38 -19.24 -24.33
C GLU A 31 2.02 -18.09 -25.30
N GLY A 32 2.94 -17.13 -25.43
CA GLY A 32 2.86 -16.05 -26.41
C GLY A 32 2.21 -14.76 -25.91
N ILE A 33 2.26 -13.72 -26.77
CA ILE A 33 1.86 -12.34 -26.43
C ILE A 33 0.36 -12.23 -26.11
N ALA A 34 -0.48 -13.11 -26.68
CA ALA A 34 -1.92 -13.11 -26.46
C ALA A 34 -2.30 -13.39 -24.99
N SER A 35 -1.58 -14.29 -24.32
CA SER A 35 -1.79 -14.59 -22.90
C SER A 35 -1.38 -13.42 -21.99
N LEU A 36 -0.40 -12.62 -22.41
CA LEU A 36 -0.01 -11.38 -21.73
C LEU A 36 -1.10 -10.29 -21.86
N LEU A 37 -1.73 -10.19 -23.04
CA LEU A 37 -2.82 -9.26 -23.30
C LEU A 37 -4.07 -9.55 -22.45
N LEU A 38 -4.32 -10.82 -22.11
CA LEU A 38 -5.42 -11.20 -21.22
C LEU A 38 -5.16 -10.77 -19.76
N MET A 39 -3.89 -10.63 -19.36
CA MET A 39 -3.49 -10.23 -18.01
C MET A 39 -3.41 -8.70 -17.81
N LEU A 40 -3.46 -7.93 -18.91
CA LEU A 40 -3.36 -6.47 -18.91
C LEU A 40 -4.35 -5.78 -17.94
N PRO A 41 -5.64 -6.18 -17.86
CA PRO A 41 -6.57 -5.60 -16.90
C PRO A 41 -6.13 -5.78 -15.44
N THR A 42 -5.66 -6.97 -15.08
CA THR A 42 -5.15 -7.28 -13.73
C THR A 42 -3.85 -6.51 -13.44
N PHE A 43 -2.96 -6.42 -14.42
CA PHE A 43 -1.73 -5.63 -14.31
C PHE A 43 -2.01 -4.14 -14.12
N LEU A 44 -2.96 -3.57 -14.85
CA LEU A 44 -3.39 -2.18 -14.69
C LEU A 44 -4.06 -1.95 -13.32
N SER A 45 -4.87 -2.89 -12.84
CA SER A 45 -5.45 -2.86 -11.49
C SER A 45 -4.35 -2.80 -10.41
N CYS A 46 -3.33 -3.65 -10.54
CA CYS A 46 -2.17 -3.66 -9.64
C CYS A 46 -1.43 -2.31 -9.66
N ILE A 47 -1.13 -1.76 -10.85
CA ILE A 47 -0.47 -0.45 -10.98
C ILE A 47 -1.30 0.67 -10.37
N LEU A 48 -2.59 0.75 -10.69
CA LEU A 48 -3.48 1.80 -10.17
C LEU A 48 -3.57 1.72 -8.65
N SER A 49 -3.67 0.50 -8.10
CA SER A 49 -3.70 0.27 -6.67
C SER A 49 -2.36 0.64 -6.02
N PHE A 50 -1.23 0.33 -6.66
CA PHE A 50 0.11 0.67 -6.17
C PHE A 50 0.27 2.20 -6.08
N VAL A 51 -0.12 2.91 -7.14
CA VAL A 51 -0.12 4.38 -7.17
C VAL A 51 -1.04 4.94 -6.08
N TYR A 52 -2.23 4.34 -5.90
CA TYR A 52 -3.16 4.76 -4.84
C TYR A 52 -2.56 4.64 -3.44
N VAL A 53 -1.96 3.51 -3.10
CA VAL A 53 -1.28 3.31 -1.80
C VAL A 53 -0.09 4.26 -1.65
N GLY A 54 0.67 4.49 -2.72
CA GLY A 54 1.78 5.45 -2.74
C GLY A 54 1.36 6.90 -2.49
N ILE A 55 0.25 7.34 -3.09
CA ILE A 55 -0.33 8.67 -2.82
C ILE A 55 -0.74 8.77 -1.35
N TYR A 56 -1.36 7.73 -0.81
CA TYR A 56 -1.74 7.68 0.60
C TYR A 56 -0.54 7.79 1.53
N TRP A 57 0.54 7.05 1.22
CA TRP A 57 1.79 7.15 1.96
C TRP A 57 2.37 8.56 1.91
N ASN A 58 2.44 9.19 0.74
CA ASN A 58 2.95 10.56 0.61
C ASN A 58 2.15 11.57 1.44
N ASN A 59 0.82 11.47 1.40
CA ASN A 59 -0.06 12.32 2.22
C ASN A 59 0.12 12.05 3.73
N HIS A 60 0.27 10.77 4.10
CA HIS A 60 0.50 10.37 5.48
C HIS A 60 1.84 10.89 6.02
N HIS A 61 2.90 10.76 5.24
CA HIS A 61 4.23 11.28 5.57
C HIS A 61 4.20 12.80 5.76
N HIS A 62 3.53 13.53 4.86
CA HIS A 62 3.36 14.99 5.00
C HIS A 62 2.54 15.38 6.25
N LEU A 63 1.47 14.65 6.55
CA LEU A 63 0.64 14.88 7.75
C LEU A 63 1.46 14.65 9.03
N LEU A 64 2.17 13.53 9.12
CA LEU A 64 3.06 13.22 10.23
C LEU A 64 4.17 14.26 10.38
N HIS A 65 4.72 14.75 9.27
CA HIS A 65 5.74 15.81 9.27
C HIS A 65 5.21 17.12 9.90
N THR A 66 3.92 17.41 9.76
CA THR A 66 3.29 18.64 10.30
C THR A 66 2.89 18.52 11.78
N LEU A 67 2.77 17.30 12.30
CA LEU A 67 2.36 17.06 13.68
C LEU A 67 3.49 17.36 14.70
N GLN A 68 3.14 18.12 15.75
CA GLN A 68 4.06 18.49 16.84
C GLN A 68 4.06 17.48 18.01
N LYS A 69 2.93 16.79 18.26
CA LYS A 69 2.80 15.80 19.33
C LYS A 69 2.01 14.59 18.86
N VAL A 70 2.46 13.40 19.26
CA VAL A 70 1.77 12.14 19.03
C VAL A 70 0.90 11.81 20.25
N THR A 71 -0.41 11.72 20.06
CA THR A 71 -1.39 11.38 21.10
C THR A 71 -1.88 9.93 20.96
N GLY A 72 -2.42 9.34 22.02
CA GLY A 72 -2.96 7.97 22.00
C GLY A 72 -4.04 7.73 20.93
N PRO A 73 -5.03 8.62 20.76
CA PRO A 73 -6.04 8.49 19.70
C PRO A 73 -5.46 8.49 18.29
N LEU A 74 -4.39 9.26 18.05
CA LEU A 74 -3.70 9.30 16.75
C LEU A 74 -3.06 7.93 16.42
N LEU A 75 -2.50 7.25 17.42
CA LEU A 75 -1.92 5.90 17.23
C LEU A 75 -2.98 4.89 16.79
N TRP A 76 -4.16 4.93 17.38
CA TRP A 76 -5.29 4.09 16.99
C TRP A 76 -5.81 4.44 15.58
N ALA A 77 -5.94 5.73 15.26
CA ALA A 77 -6.33 6.17 13.93
C ALA A 77 -5.33 5.69 12.86
N ASN A 78 -4.02 5.77 13.14
CA ASN A 78 -2.98 5.26 12.25
C ASN A 78 -3.08 3.74 12.03
N HIS A 79 -3.28 2.94 13.09
CA HIS A 79 -3.48 1.50 12.94
C HIS A 79 -4.73 1.18 12.13
N HIS A 80 -5.80 1.94 12.34
CA HIS A 80 -7.03 1.75 11.60
C HIS A 80 -6.84 2.02 10.10
N LEU A 81 -6.10 3.08 9.75
CA LEU A 81 -5.71 3.39 8.37
C LEU A 81 -4.86 2.25 7.78
N LEU A 82 -3.81 1.82 8.48
CA LEU A 82 -2.91 0.76 8.03
C LEU A 82 -3.65 -0.56 7.82
N PHE A 83 -4.60 -0.89 8.69
CA PHE A 83 -5.45 -2.08 8.54
C PHE A 83 -6.23 -2.04 7.23
N TRP A 84 -6.89 -0.93 6.91
CA TRP A 84 -7.64 -0.83 5.65
C TRP A 84 -6.74 -0.88 4.42
N LEU A 85 -5.57 -0.23 4.47
CA LEU A 85 -4.60 -0.29 3.38
C LEU A 85 -4.05 -1.71 3.18
N SER A 86 -3.94 -2.52 4.24
CA SER A 86 -3.50 -3.91 4.13
C SER A 86 -4.46 -4.83 3.39
N LEU A 87 -5.72 -4.41 3.19
CA LEU A 87 -6.72 -5.15 2.42
C LEU A 87 -6.71 -4.81 0.93
N VAL A 88 -5.99 -3.76 0.51
CA VAL A 88 -5.90 -3.35 -0.90
C VAL A 88 -5.38 -4.47 -1.81
N PRO A 89 -4.30 -5.20 -1.46
CA PRO A 89 -3.80 -6.29 -2.32
C PRO A 89 -4.87 -7.33 -2.60
N PHE A 90 -5.64 -7.72 -1.58
CA PHE A 90 -6.74 -8.69 -1.69
C PHE A 90 -7.90 -8.21 -2.59
N ALA A 91 -8.16 -6.90 -2.65
CA ALA A 91 -9.21 -6.36 -3.52
C ALA A 91 -8.76 -6.16 -4.98
N SER A 92 -7.45 -6.10 -5.23
CA SER A 92 -6.87 -5.78 -6.54
C SER A 92 -6.33 -6.99 -7.32
N GLY A 93 -6.01 -8.09 -6.64
CA GLY A 93 -5.55 -9.37 -7.20
C GLY A 93 -6.67 -10.40 -7.31
#